data_AF-C7LQQ0-F1
#
_entry.id   AF-C7LQQ0-F1
#
_cell.length_a   1.000
_cell.length_b   1.000
_cell.length_c   1.000
_cell.angle_alpha   90.00
_cell.angle_beta   90.00
_cell.angle_gamma   90.00
#
_symmetry.space_group_name_H-M   'P 1'
#
loop_
_entity.id
_entity.type
_entity.pdbx_description
1 polymer ?
#
loop_
_entity_poly.entity_id
_entity_poly.type
_entity_poly.pdbx_seq_one_letter_code
_entity_poly.pdbx_strand_id
1 'polypeptide(L)'
;MQKSGLCYEKFVTNEMPMPTVLLLLGWRLFFYANEGSEPIHIHCRKGDMECKFWLNTQSFDIEEAFSFNVTRAEKRVIRKIIFEHFEYIEKQWELFQGGRNEKTRR
;
A
#
# COMPACT_ATOMS: atom_id res chain seq x y z
N MET A 1 -0.31 0.43 51.00
CA MET A 1 0.62 1.05 50.03
C MET A 1 0.57 0.22 48.75
N GLN A 2 -0.10 0.71 47.70
CA GLN A 2 -0.46 -0.12 46.54
C GLN A 2 0.22 0.34 45.26
N LYS A 3 0.88 -0.62 44.61
CA LYS A 3 1.03 -0.80 43.15
C LYS A 3 1.58 0.40 42.35
N SER A 4 2.91 0.43 42.24
CA SER A 4 3.57 0.92 41.02
C SER A 4 3.27 -0.03 39.86
N GLY A 5 2.96 0.53 38.67
CA GLY A 5 2.72 -0.29 37.48
C GLY A 5 1.63 0.26 36.55
N LEU A 6 1.79 1.51 36.09
CA LEU A 6 1.02 1.98 34.93
C LEU A 6 1.67 1.42 33.67
N CYS A 7 1.19 0.24 33.32
CA CYS A 7 1.36 -0.38 32.01
C CYS A 7 0.93 0.62 30.92
N TYR A 8 1.73 0.81 29.87
CA TYR A 8 1.36 1.68 28.75
C TYR A 8 0.05 1.18 28.12
N GLU A 9 -1.00 1.98 28.23
CA GLU A 9 -2.34 1.59 27.76
C GLU A 9 -2.36 1.44 26.24
N LYS A 10 -2.90 0.30 25.80
CA LYS A 10 -2.99 -0.11 24.41
C LYS A 10 -4.08 0.69 23.69
N PHE A 11 -3.74 1.86 23.18
CA PHE A 11 -4.52 2.50 22.10
C PHE A 11 -4.23 1.80 20.76
N VAL A 12 -4.61 0.52 20.67
CA VAL A 12 -4.78 -0.16 19.38
C VAL A 12 -6.13 0.29 18.83
N THR A 13 -6.12 1.35 18.03
CA THR A 13 -7.29 1.75 17.26
C THR A 13 -7.64 0.62 16.28
N ASN A 14 -8.90 0.24 16.23
CA ASN A 14 -9.41 -0.88 15.44
C ASN A 14 -9.57 -0.50 13.96
N GLU A 15 -8.47 -0.07 13.34
CA GLU A 15 -8.31 0.22 11.92
C GLU A 15 -7.53 -0.94 11.30
N MET A 16 -8.09 -1.64 10.30
CA MET A 16 -7.39 -2.77 9.68
C MET A 16 -6.04 -2.29 9.10
N PRO A 17 -4.90 -2.83 9.56
CA PRO A 17 -3.60 -2.22 9.32
C PRO A 17 -3.13 -2.48 7.89
N MET A 18 -3.56 -1.63 6.98
CA MET A 18 -3.10 -1.61 5.60
C MET A 18 -1.60 -1.26 5.62
N PRO A 19 -0.69 -2.19 5.31
CA PRO A 19 0.73 -1.93 5.42
C PRO A 19 1.11 -0.86 4.40
N THR A 20 1.73 0.21 4.87
CA THR A 20 2.31 1.23 3.99
C THR A 20 3.54 0.62 3.33
N VAL A 21 3.50 0.49 2.02
CA VAL A 21 4.60 -0.02 1.18
C VAL A 21 5.67 1.06 1.03
N LEU A 22 5.26 2.30 0.74
CA LEU A 22 6.15 3.47 0.63
C LEU A 22 5.46 4.72 1.19
N LEU A 23 6.26 5.65 1.72
CA LEU A 23 5.83 6.99 2.12
C LEU A 23 6.86 8.02 1.64
N LEU A 24 6.59 8.70 0.52
CA LEU A 24 7.53 9.61 -0.14
C LEU A 24 6.80 10.86 -0.66
N LEU A 25 7.35 12.07 -0.42
CA LEU A 25 6.80 13.34 -0.91
C LEU A 25 5.31 13.58 -0.56
N GLY A 26 4.86 13.03 0.58
CA GLY A 26 3.47 13.05 1.04
C GLY A 26 2.55 11.99 0.41
N TRP A 27 3.04 11.21 -0.56
CA TRP A 27 2.36 10.04 -1.10
C TRP A 27 2.57 8.82 -0.22
N ARG A 28 1.47 8.26 0.30
CA ARG A 28 1.42 6.94 0.95
C ARG A 28 0.97 5.92 -0.09
N LEU A 29 1.75 4.87 -0.29
CA LEU A 29 1.43 3.76 -1.19
C LEU A 29 1.16 2.48 -0.38
N PHE A 30 0.14 1.70 -0.76
CA PHE A 30 -0.35 0.55 0.02
C PHE A 30 -1.19 -0.44 -0.83
N PHE A 31 -1.50 -1.60 -0.25
CA PHE A 31 -2.39 -2.63 -0.81
C PHE A 31 -3.61 -2.84 0.12
N TYR A 32 -4.80 -3.15 -0.40
CA TYR A 32 -5.90 -3.63 0.47
C TYR A 32 -5.84 -5.15 0.66
N ALA A 33 -6.11 -5.60 1.89
CA ALA A 33 -6.02 -7.01 2.25
C ALA A 33 -7.15 -7.89 1.67
N ASN A 34 -8.24 -7.29 1.18
CA ASN A 34 -9.42 -7.97 0.65
C ASN A 34 -9.51 -8.02 -0.89
N GLU A 35 -8.50 -7.55 -1.63
CA GLU A 35 -8.49 -7.53 -3.11
C GLU A 35 -8.19 -8.91 -3.76
N GLY A 36 -8.48 -10.00 -3.04
CA GLY A 36 -8.56 -11.36 -3.60
C GLY A 36 -7.38 -11.78 -4.49
N SER A 37 -7.70 -12.32 -5.66
CA SER A 37 -6.75 -12.78 -6.68
C SER A 37 -6.55 -11.75 -7.81
N GLU A 38 -6.65 -10.46 -7.52
CA GLU A 38 -6.39 -9.41 -8.51
C GLU A 38 -4.91 -9.44 -8.99
N PRO A 39 -4.62 -8.95 -10.21
CA PRO A 39 -3.25 -8.69 -10.67
C PRO A 39 -2.50 -7.72 -9.74
N ILE A 40 -1.17 -7.64 -9.89
CA ILE A 40 -0.35 -6.71 -9.11
C ILE A 40 -0.81 -5.28 -9.33
N HIS A 41 -1.06 -4.56 -8.24
CA HIS A 41 -1.46 -3.16 -8.27
C HIS A 41 -1.08 -2.45 -6.98
N ILE A 42 -1.13 -1.12 -7.00
CA ILE A 42 -0.88 -0.30 -5.82
C ILE A 42 -1.83 0.87 -5.74
N HIS A 43 -2.30 1.16 -4.53
CA HIS A 43 -3.10 2.33 -4.21
C HIS A 43 -2.20 3.40 -3.63
N CYS A 44 -2.46 4.64 -4.01
CA CYS A 44 -1.63 5.79 -3.73
C CYS A 44 -2.53 6.91 -3.20
N ARG A 45 -2.17 7.51 -2.06
CA ARG A 45 -2.93 8.62 -1.46
C ARG A 45 -2.04 9.74 -0.95
N LYS A 46 -2.45 10.99 -1.18
CA LYS A 46 -1.80 12.21 -0.67
C LYS A 46 -2.86 13.27 -0.37
N GLY A 47 -3.11 13.51 0.93
CA GLY A 47 -4.21 14.37 1.37
C GLY A 47 -5.57 13.79 0.95
N ASP A 48 -6.28 14.55 0.11
CA ASP A 48 -7.56 14.22 -0.52
C ASP A 48 -7.41 13.62 -1.94
N MET A 49 -6.18 13.54 -2.47
CA MET A 49 -5.88 12.89 -3.76
C MET A 49 -5.69 11.37 -3.58
N GLU A 50 -6.28 10.58 -4.47
CA GLU A 50 -6.21 9.11 -4.45
C GLU A 50 -6.13 8.53 -5.87
N CYS A 51 -5.34 7.48 -6.08
CA CYS A 51 -5.26 6.75 -7.36
C CYS A 51 -4.83 5.29 -7.19
N LYS A 52 -5.26 4.43 -8.13
CA LYS A 52 -4.88 3.00 -8.23
C LYS A 52 -4.16 2.78 -9.56
N PHE A 53 -3.04 2.07 -9.53
CA PHE A 53 -2.30 1.66 -10.73
C PHE A 53 -2.14 0.14 -10.78
N TRP A 54 -2.43 -0.46 -11.94
CA TRP A 54 -2.02 -1.83 -12.26
C TRP A 54 -0.54 -1.84 -12.63
N LEU A 55 0.22 -2.85 -12.21
CA LEU A 55 1.61 -3.06 -12.58
C LEU A 55 1.70 -4.25 -13.54
N ASN A 56 2.22 -4.02 -14.75
CA ASN A 56 2.58 -5.09 -15.67
C ASN A 56 4.09 -5.36 -15.56
N THR A 57 4.44 -6.44 -14.88
CA THR A 57 5.83 -6.78 -14.58
C THR A 57 6.57 -7.37 -15.78
N GLN A 58 5.85 -7.94 -16.76
CA GLN A 58 6.43 -8.44 -18.00
C GLN A 58 6.88 -7.31 -18.93
N SER A 59 6.16 -6.19 -18.95
CA SER A 59 6.50 -5.02 -19.78
C SER A 59 7.17 -3.88 -19.02
N PHE A 60 7.33 -4.00 -17.70
CA PHE A 60 7.78 -2.93 -16.80
C PHE A 60 6.99 -1.62 -17.01
N ASP A 61 5.65 -1.70 -17.01
CA ASP A 61 4.77 -0.54 -17.20
C ASP A 61 3.62 -0.50 -16.20
N ILE A 62 2.97 0.66 -16.06
CA ILE A 62 1.84 0.90 -15.16
C ILE A 62 0.66 1.56 -15.86
N GLU A 63 -0.52 0.98 -15.67
CA GLU A 63 -1.80 1.49 -16.18
C GLU A 63 -2.58 2.16 -15.03
N GLU A 64 -3.14 3.35 -15.28
CA GLU A 64 -3.97 4.03 -14.30
C GLU A 64 -5.38 3.42 -14.28
N ALA A 65 -5.72 2.71 -13.22
CA ALA A 65 -7.05 2.11 -13.04
C ALA A 65 -8.08 3.14 -12.58
N PHE A 66 -7.66 4.11 -11.75
CA PHE A 66 -8.51 5.11 -11.14
C PHE A 66 -7.70 6.32 -10.67
N SER A 67 -8.31 7.50 -10.70
CA SER A 67 -7.77 8.69 -10.03
C SER A 67 -8.88 9.63 -9.56
N PHE A 68 -8.74 10.18 -8.35
CA PHE A 68 -9.60 11.19 -7.74
C PHE A 68 -8.76 12.37 -7.24
N ASN A 69 -9.18 13.59 -7.60
CA ASN A 69 -8.52 14.88 -7.37
C ASN A 69 -7.02 15.00 -7.78
N VAL A 70 -6.43 13.99 -8.42
CA VAL A 70 -4.99 13.99 -8.77
C VAL A 70 -4.69 14.92 -9.95
N THR A 71 -3.94 15.99 -9.70
CA THR A 71 -3.53 16.94 -10.76
C THR A 71 -2.55 16.30 -11.75
N ARG A 72 -2.44 16.86 -12.97
CA ARG A 72 -1.46 16.38 -13.99
C ARG A 72 0.00 16.42 -13.52
N ALA A 73 0.35 17.35 -12.63
CA ALA A 73 1.70 17.44 -12.06
C ALA A 73 1.93 16.32 -11.04
N GLU A 74 0.98 16.13 -10.12
CA GLU A 74 1.03 15.06 -9.13
C GLU A 74 0.98 13.66 -9.77
N LYS A 75 0.22 13.46 -10.86
CA LYS A 75 0.26 12.22 -11.66
C LYS A 75 1.65 11.89 -12.17
N ARG A 76 2.44 12.89 -12.60
CA ARG A 76 3.85 12.68 -13.03
C ARG A 76 4.73 12.29 -11.86
N VAL A 77 4.52 12.90 -10.68
CA VAL A 77 5.27 12.57 -9.46
C VAL A 77 4.97 11.14 -9.01
N ILE A 78 3.71 10.73 -8.88
CA ILE A 78 3.37 9.39 -8.39
C ILE A 78 3.77 8.29 -9.39
N ARG A 79 3.59 8.49 -10.71
CA ARG A 79 4.11 7.54 -11.71
C ARG A 79 5.63 7.39 -11.60
N LYS A 80 6.37 8.50 -11.42
CA LYS A 80 7.82 8.46 -11.22
C LYS A 80 8.20 7.67 -9.95
N ILE A 81 7.53 7.92 -8.82
CA ILE A 81 7.76 7.18 -7.57
C ILE A 81 7.54 5.67 -7.78
N ILE A 82 6.47 5.27 -8.46
CA ILE A 82 6.16 3.86 -8.74
C ILE A 82 7.24 3.24 -9.63
N PHE A 83 7.65 3.90 -10.72
CA PHE A 83 8.72 3.38 -11.59
C PHE A 83 10.08 3.26 -10.88
N GLU A 84 10.47 4.25 -10.06
CA GLU A 84 11.73 4.23 -9.30
C GLU A 84 11.76 3.11 -8.23
N HIS A 85 10.60 2.56 -7.84
CA HIS A 85 10.47 1.51 -6.82
C HIS A 85 9.72 0.27 -7.33
N PHE A 86 9.64 0.06 -8.64
CA PHE A 86 8.75 -0.93 -9.25
C PHE A 86 9.02 -2.36 -8.74
N GLU A 87 10.28 -2.81 -8.82
CA GLU A 87 10.71 -4.14 -8.34
C GLU A 87 10.49 -4.32 -6.82
N TYR A 88 10.62 -3.23 -6.06
CA TYR A 88 10.34 -3.26 -4.62
C TYR A 88 8.85 -3.44 -4.34
N ILE A 89 7.99 -2.74 -5.09
CA ILE A 89 6.53 -2.87 -4.99
C ILE A 89 6.08 -4.27 -5.39
N GLU A 90 6.60 -4.82 -6.49
CA GLU A 90 6.36 -6.21 -6.92
C GLU A 90 6.73 -7.21 -5.82
N LYS A 91 7.94 -7.10 -5.26
CA LYS A 91 8.39 -7.96 -4.15
C LYS A 91 7.52 -7.81 -2.89
N GLN A 92 7.08 -6.60 -2.54
CA GLN A 92 6.15 -6.42 -1.41
C GLN A 92 4.79 -7.06 -1.68
N TRP A 93 4.30 -7.04 -2.93
CA TRP A 93 3.08 -7.73 -3.32
C TRP A 93 3.20 -9.25 -3.17
N GLU A 94 4.31 -9.85 -3.63
CA GLU A 94 4.58 -11.29 -3.45
C GLU A 94 4.56 -11.70 -1.98
N LEU A 95 5.21 -10.93 -1.10
CA LEU A 95 5.22 -11.16 0.35
C LEU A 95 3.82 -11.02 0.97
N PHE A 96 3.07 -9.99 0.55
CA PHE A 96 1.70 -9.73 1.01
C PHE A 96 0.72 -10.84 0.61
N GLN A 97 0.86 -11.37 -0.62
CA GLN A 97 0.08 -12.50 -1.12
C GLN A 97 0.50 -13.82 -0.46
N GLY A 98 1.80 -14.10 -0.40
CA GLY A 98 2.37 -15.31 0.19
C GLY A 98 2.01 -15.48 1.67
N GLY A 99 2.01 -14.39 2.44
CA GLY A 99 1.59 -14.39 3.85
C GLY A 99 0.11 -14.70 4.09
N ARG A 100 -0.75 -14.62 3.06
CA ARG A 100 -2.15 -15.12 3.14
C ARG A 100 -2.21 -16.63 2.93
N ASN A 101 -1.44 -17.17 1.99
CA ASN A 101 -1.46 -18.59 1.60
C ASN A 101 -1.05 -19.56 2.73
N GLU A 102 -0.25 -19.11 3.71
CA GLU A 102 0.10 -19.93 4.88
C GLU A 102 -1.07 -20.09 5.87
N LYS A 103 -1.94 -19.06 5.99
CA LYS A 103 -3.04 -19.06 6.97
C LYS A 103 -4.24 -19.92 6.56
N THR A 104 -4.39 -20.22 5.27
CA THR A 104 -5.47 -21.08 4.74
C THR A 104 -5.16 -22.58 4.86
N ARG A 105 -4.03 -22.96 5.47
CA ARG A 105 -3.60 -24.37 5.67
C ARG A 105 -3.66 -24.84 7.14
N ARG A 106 -4.50 -24.22 7.97
CA ARG A 106 -4.77 -24.60 9.37
C ARG A 106 -6.26 -24.67 9.64
#